data_AF-A0A5P2WAW9-F1
#
_entry.id   AF-A0A5P2WAW9-F1
#
_cell.length_a   1.000
_cell.length_b   1.000
_cell.length_c   1.000
_cell.angle_alpha   90.00
_cell.angle_beta   90.00
_cell.angle_gamma   90.00
#
_symmetry.space_group_name_H-M   'P 1'
#
loop_
_entity.id
_entity.type
_entity.pdbx_description
1 polymer ?
#
loop_
_entity_poly.entity_id
_entity_poly.type
_entity_poly.pdbx_seq_one_letter_code
_entity_poly.pdbx_strand_id
1 'polypeptide(L)'
;MTDGFEVPDTMTTDRLPSVVSRVTALTDRLGVPHEEVFDVPRLSVESGVPEPVVKALLGGMPAGEPDLQARFLQRLDLLRHTRLKPNGRKYTQQEIADGAGMSRQQAGALINGDRRPTMEHCDAIQRFFKVHAGFLTAEDSEALTHILQHCEQELLQQLADRERASADAAADPLERLLQDHGVRGIAWRAAQLPTDQHRDKVAEWLDMLLESVKRPEL
;
A
#
# COMPACT_ATOMS: atom_id res chain seq x y z
N MET A 1 -13.78 46.61 8.16
CA MET A 1 -13.83 45.20 8.60
C MET A 1 -14.06 44.36 7.35
N THR A 2 -12.98 43.86 6.77
CA THR A 2 -13.00 42.87 5.69
C THR A 2 -11.91 41.89 6.07
N ASP A 3 -12.28 40.90 6.89
CA ASP A 3 -11.44 39.74 7.12
C ASP A 3 -11.40 38.94 5.82
N GLY A 4 -10.25 39.03 5.15
CA GLY A 4 -9.88 38.09 4.11
C GLY A 4 -9.68 36.74 4.77
N PHE A 5 -10.51 35.76 4.40
CA PHE A 5 -10.20 34.37 4.64
C PHE A 5 -9.00 34.00 3.75
N GLU A 6 -7.79 34.10 4.30
CA GLU A 6 -6.64 33.33 3.82
C GLU A 6 -6.95 31.86 4.07
N VAL A 7 -7.27 31.14 2.99
CA VAL A 7 -7.34 29.68 3.01
C VAL A 7 -5.91 29.14 3.17
N PRO A 8 -5.65 28.19 4.08
CA PRO A 8 -4.30 27.68 4.31
C PRO A 8 -3.93 26.66 3.23
N ASP A 9 -3.65 27.12 2.01
CA ASP A 9 -3.12 26.28 0.93
C ASP A 9 -1.69 25.76 1.22
N THR A 10 -1.05 26.25 2.27
CA THR A 10 0.32 25.88 2.68
C THR A 10 0.43 24.50 3.36
N MET A 11 -0.65 23.90 3.86
CA MET A 11 -0.58 22.60 4.57
C MET A 11 -0.53 21.37 3.64
N THR A 12 -0.92 21.52 2.38
CA THR A 12 -0.98 20.39 1.42
C THR A 12 0.34 20.23 0.68
N THR A 13 1.03 21.35 0.40
CA THR A 13 2.29 21.39 -0.37
C THR A 13 3.47 20.75 0.36
N ASP A 14 3.46 20.74 1.70
CA ASP A 14 4.56 20.20 2.52
C ASP A 14 4.50 18.67 2.74
N ARG A 15 3.45 18.01 2.23
CA ARG A 15 3.25 16.57 2.44
C ARG A 15 4.15 15.70 1.57
N LEU A 16 4.31 16.08 0.30
CA LEU A 16 5.06 15.26 -0.66
C LEU A 16 6.55 15.14 -0.28
N PRO A 17 7.28 16.23 0.01
CA PRO A 17 8.69 16.14 0.42
C PRO A 17 8.89 15.29 1.69
N SER A 18 7.94 15.39 2.63
CA SER A 18 7.96 14.60 3.86
C SER A 18 7.78 13.10 3.58
N VAL A 19 6.82 12.72 2.74
CA VAL A 19 6.61 11.31 2.34
C VAL A 19 7.82 10.79 1.59
N VAL A 20 8.36 11.53 0.61
CA VAL A 20 9.57 11.15 -0.13
C VAL A 20 10.72 10.88 0.84
N SER A 21 10.96 11.77 1.81
CA SER A 21 12.02 11.60 2.81
C SER A 21 11.85 10.33 3.66
N ARG A 22 10.62 10.01 4.07
CA ARG A 22 10.34 8.79 4.86
C ARG A 22 10.51 7.53 4.02
N VAL A 23 10.02 7.53 2.78
CA VAL A 23 10.20 6.41 1.84
C VAL A 23 11.68 6.16 1.58
N THR A 24 12.46 7.21 1.30
CA THR A 24 13.93 7.12 1.12
C THR A 24 14.59 6.47 2.35
N ALA A 25 14.27 6.95 3.55
CA ALA A 25 14.84 6.38 4.78
C ALA A 25 14.46 4.90 4.99
N LEU A 26 13.25 4.49 4.60
CA LEU A 26 12.84 3.08 4.67
C LEU A 26 13.56 2.23 3.62
N THR A 27 13.72 2.73 2.40
CA THR A 27 14.47 2.03 1.34
C THR A 27 15.92 1.84 1.74
N ASP A 28 16.56 2.85 2.35
CA ASP A 28 17.93 2.76 2.85
C ASP A 28 18.07 1.70 3.94
N ARG A 29 17.10 1.65 4.88
CA ARG A 29 17.08 0.66 5.96
C ARG A 29 16.87 -0.76 5.46
N LEU A 30 16.09 -0.94 4.40
CA LEU A 30 15.80 -2.25 3.81
C LEU A 30 16.84 -2.68 2.76
N GLY A 31 17.68 -1.76 2.28
CA GLY A 31 18.60 -2.00 1.18
C GLY A 31 17.90 -2.16 -0.17
N VAL A 32 16.70 -1.59 -0.33
CA VAL A 32 15.94 -1.59 -1.59
C VAL A 32 16.46 -0.47 -2.48
N PRO A 33 16.78 -0.73 -3.77
CA PRO A 33 17.20 0.31 -4.69
C PRO A 33 16.15 1.42 -4.82
N HIS A 34 16.58 2.68 -4.73
CA HIS A 34 15.66 3.82 -4.87
C HIS A 34 14.97 3.84 -6.24
N GLU A 35 15.65 3.35 -7.28
CA GLU A 35 15.09 3.25 -8.63
C GLU A 35 13.90 2.28 -8.74
N GLU A 36 13.80 1.31 -7.83
CA GLU A 36 12.67 0.38 -7.78
C GLU A 36 11.43 1.06 -7.17
N VAL A 37 11.65 1.88 -6.13
CA VAL A 37 10.55 2.54 -5.42
C VAL A 37 10.12 3.83 -6.11
N PHE A 38 11.06 4.63 -6.57
CA PHE A 38 10.85 5.89 -7.29
C PHE A 38 10.87 5.72 -8.81
N ASP A 39 10.48 4.54 -9.32
CA ASP A 39 10.33 4.27 -10.75
C ASP A 39 9.30 5.23 -11.38
N VAL A 40 9.78 6.20 -12.14
CA VAL A 40 8.96 7.28 -12.68
C VAL A 40 7.86 6.77 -13.62
N PRO A 41 8.13 5.92 -14.62
CA PRO A 41 7.11 5.25 -15.41
C PRO A 41 6.00 4.61 -14.56
N ARG A 42 6.36 3.78 -13.56
CA ARG A 42 5.38 3.13 -12.69
C ARG A 42 4.54 4.14 -11.90
N LEU A 43 5.20 5.11 -11.26
CA LEU A 43 4.52 6.16 -10.50
C LEU A 43 3.58 6.98 -11.38
N SER A 44 3.96 7.25 -12.64
CA SER A 44 3.11 7.95 -13.60
C SER A 44 1.83 7.17 -13.91
N VAL A 45 1.97 5.86 -14.19
CA VAL A 45 0.84 4.98 -14.50
C VAL A 45 -0.10 4.82 -13.29
N GLU A 46 0.45 4.71 -12.08
CA GLU A 46 -0.32 4.49 -10.86
C GLU A 46 -1.02 5.75 -10.36
N SER A 47 -0.36 6.91 -10.40
CA SER A 47 -0.91 8.19 -9.92
C SER A 47 -1.75 8.93 -10.97
N GLY A 48 -1.54 8.63 -12.26
CA GLY A 48 -2.08 9.41 -13.36
C GLY A 48 -1.30 10.67 -13.69
N VAL A 49 -0.25 11.00 -12.93
CA VAL A 49 0.57 12.20 -13.13
C VAL A 49 1.57 11.95 -14.26
N PRO A 50 1.78 12.86 -15.22
CA PRO A 50 2.76 12.67 -16.30
C PRO A 50 4.19 12.51 -15.78
N GLU A 51 4.99 11.67 -16.44
CA GLU A 51 6.39 11.44 -16.06
C GLU A 51 7.23 12.73 -15.87
N PRO A 52 7.13 13.78 -16.73
CA PRO A 52 7.88 15.01 -16.50
C PRO A 52 7.49 15.73 -15.20
N VAL A 53 6.20 15.68 -14.85
CA VAL A 53 5.67 16.28 -13.62
C VAL A 53 6.10 15.45 -12.41
N VAL A 54 6.04 14.11 -12.50
CA VAL A 54 6.57 13.22 -11.44
C VAL A 54 8.04 13.50 -11.18
N LYS A 55 8.88 13.58 -12.22
CA LYS A 55 10.32 13.91 -12.07
C LYS A 55 10.54 15.25 -11.38
N ALA A 56 9.80 16.28 -11.77
CA ALA A 56 9.92 17.60 -11.17
C ALA A 56 9.49 17.59 -9.69
N LEU A 57 8.35 16.96 -9.38
CA LEU A 57 7.82 16.85 -8.02
C LEU A 57 8.74 16.05 -7.10
N LEU A 58 9.29 14.92 -7.56
CA LEU A 58 10.29 14.15 -6.81
C LEU A 58 11.60 14.94 -6.62
N GLY A 59 11.95 15.79 -7.57
CA GLY A 59 13.07 16.74 -7.46
C GLY A 59 12.79 17.94 -6.55
N GLY A 60 11.61 18.03 -5.92
CA GLY A 60 11.22 19.14 -5.05
C GLY A 60 10.82 20.42 -5.80
N MET A 61 10.63 20.34 -7.12
CA MET A 61 10.20 21.48 -7.93
C MET A 61 8.66 21.52 -8.03
N PRO A 62 8.02 22.70 -7.92
CA PRO A 62 6.60 22.82 -8.18
C PRO A 62 6.32 22.50 -9.66
N ALA A 63 5.39 21.57 -9.90
CA ALA A 63 4.97 21.16 -11.24
C ALA A 63 3.53 20.66 -11.23
N GLY A 64 2.90 20.67 -12.40
CA GLY A 64 1.56 20.17 -12.61
C GLY A 64 0.62 21.19 -13.25
N GLU A 65 -0.53 20.71 -13.71
CA GLU A 65 -1.55 21.55 -14.36
C GLU A 65 -2.56 22.08 -13.35
N PRO A 66 -2.76 23.41 -13.22
CA PRO A 66 -3.72 23.99 -12.29
C PRO A 66 -5.17 23.90 -12.81
N ASP A 67 -5.37 23.76 -14.12
CA ASP A 67 -6.71 23.66 -14.71
C ASP A 67 -7.22 22.22 -14.68
N LEU A 68 -8.36 22.03 -14.01
CA LEU A 68 -9.00 20.72 -13.85
C LEU A 68 -9.34 20.08 -15.20
N GLN A 69 -9.74 20.85 -16.21
CA GLN A 69 -10.06 20.30 -17.53
C GLN A 69 -8.81 19.73 -18.20
N ALA A 70 -7.72 20.48 -18.23
CA ALA A 70 -6.45 20.03 -18.78
C ALA A 70 -5.94 18.76 -18.06
N ARG A 71 -5.98 18.77 -16.73
CA ARG A 71 -5.62 17.61 -15.90
C ARG A 71 -6.49 16.40 -16.22
N PHE A 72 -7.80 16.56 -16.25
CA PHE A 72 -8.73 15.48 -16.58
C PHE A 72 -8.41 14.86 -17.94
N LEU A 73 -8.19 15.68 -18.98
CA LEU A 73 -7.91 15.18 -20.33
C LEU A 73 -6.58 14.43 -20.40
N GLN A 74 -5.55 14.98 -19.77
CA GLN A 74 -4.23 14.36 -19.69
C GLN A 74 -4.29 13.01 -18.97
N ARG A 75 -4.97 12.94 -17.82
CA ARG A 75 -5.09 11.70 -17.04
C ARG A 75 -6.00 10.67 -17.72
N LEU A 76 -7.08 11.11 -18.37
CA LEU A 76 -7.94 10.25 -19.16
C LEU A 76 -7.20 9.65 -20.35
N ASP A 77 -6.37 10.45 -21.03
CA ASP A 77 -5.55 9.96 -22.11
C ASP A 77 -4.51 8.94 -21.63
N LEU A 78 -3.81 9.23 -20.52
CA LEU A 78 -2.86 8.31 -19.90
C LEU A 78 -3.55 6.99 -19.48
N LEU A 79 -4.73 7.04 -18.87
CA LEU A 79 -5.51 5.84 -18.54
C LEU A 79 -5.83 5.00 -19.76
N ARG A 80 -6.24 5.65 -20.85
CA ARG A 80 -6.60 4.95 -22.09
C ARG A 80 -5.40 4.32 -22.78
N HIS A 81 -4.19 4.81 -22.54
CA HIS A 81 -2.95 4.23 -23.05
C HIS A 81 -2.39 3.12 -22.18
N THR A 82 -2.61 3.18 -20.86
CA THR A 82 -1.99 2.25 -19.89
C THR A 82 -2.93 1.12 -19.48
N ARG A 83 -4.24 1.39 -19.42
CA ARG A 83 -5.29 0.40 -19.09
C ARG A 83 -5.93 -0.12 -20.37
N LEU A 84 -5.19 -0.98 -21.06
CA LEU A 84 -5.61 -1.61 -22.30
C LEU A 84 -6.50 -2.83 -22.03
N LYS A 85 -7.23 -3.25 -23.06
CA LYS A 85 -7.94 -4.54 -23.06
C LYS A 85 -6.94 -5.71 -23.01
N PRO A 86 -7.39 -6.94 -22.66
CA PRO A 86 -6.54 -8.13 -22.71
C PRO A 86 -5.89 -8.38 -24.08
N ASN A 87 -6.50 -7.88 -25.16
CA ASN A 87 -5.95 -7.95 -26.52
C ASN A 87 -4.99 -6.80 -26.88
N GLY A 88 -4.58 -5.98 -25.91
CA GLY A 88 -3.68 -4.83 -26.11
C GLY A 88 -4.31 -3.63 -26.81
N ARG A 89 -5.62 -3.65 -27.13
CA ARG A 89 -6.29 -2.51 -27.77
C ARG A 89 -6.86 -1.55 -26.73
N LYS A 90 -6.90 -0.26 -27.06
CA LYS A 90 -7.61 0.75 -26.27
C LYS A 90 -9.11 0.45 -26.23
N TYR A 91 -9.76 0.88 -25.14
CA TYR A 91 -11.21 0.91 -25.07
C TYR A 91 -11.78 1.95 -26.03
N THR A 92 -12.83 1.58 -26.73
CA THR A 92 -13.60 2.46 -27.62
C THR A 92 -14.50 3.39 -26.81
N GLN A 93 -14.96 4.48 -27.44
CA GLN A 93 -15.92 5.40 -26.80
C GLN A 93 -17.21 4.67 -26.37
N GLN A 94 -17.67 3.69 -27.16
CA GLN A 94 -18.85 2.90 -26.83
C GLN A 94 -18.60 2.02 -25.60
N GLU A 95 -17.47 1.31 -25.54
CA GLU A 95 -17.13 0.46 -24.39
C GLU A 95 -17.00 1.28 -23.09
N ILE A 96 -16.40 2.47 -23.16
CA ILE A 96 -16.30 3.38 -22.01
C ILE A 96 -17.69 3.88 -21.61
N ALA A 97 -18.52 4.27 -22.59
CA ALA A 97 -19.87 4.76 -22.33
C ALA A 97 -20.75 3.71 -21.64
N ASP A 98 -20.75 2.47 -22.18
CA ASP A 98 -21.52 1.35 -21.63
C ASP A 98 -21.07 1.02 -20.20
N GLY A 99 -19.74 0.94 -19.99
CA GLY A 99 -19.19 0.61 -18.68
C GLY A 99 -19.28 1.74 -17.64
N ALA A 100 -19.36 2.99 -18.08
CA ALA A 100 -19.53 4.16 -17.22
C ALA A 100 -20.99 4.63 -17.10
N GLY A 101 -21.95 3.91 -17.72
CA GLY A 101 -23.37 4.24 -17.63
C GLY A 101 -23.76 5.59 -18.24
N MET A 102 -23.10 6.00 -19.34
CA MET A 102 -23.39 7.26 -20.05
C MET A 102 -23.58 7.03 -21.55
N SER A 103 -24.04 8.05 -22.29
CA SER A 103 -24.16 7.92 -23.75
C SER A 103 -22.80 7.96 -24.46
N ARG A 104 -22.70 7.30 -25.63
CA ARG A 104 -21.50 7.35 -26.47
C ARG A 104 -21.10 8.79 -26.83
N GLN A 105 -22.06 9.66 -27.09
CA GLN A 105 -21.80 11.07 -27.40
C GLN A 105 -21.19 11.81 -26.20
N GLN A 106 -21.65 11.52 -24.97
CA GLN A 106 -21.04 12.08 -23.75
C GLN A 106 -19.61 11.60 -23.57
N ALA A 107 -19.35 10.30 -23.73
CA ALA A 107 -18.00 9.76 -23.65
C ALA A 107 -17.07 10.40 -24.70
N GLY A 108 -17.55 10.55 -25.94
CA GLY A 108 -16.82 11.23 -27.00
C GLY A 108 -16.49 12.69 -26.67
N ALA A 109 -17.48 13.46 -26.20
CA ALA A 109 -17.30 14.86 -25.84
C ALA A 109 -16.32 15.05 -24.67
N LEU A 110 -16.30 14.13 -23.70
CA LEU A 110 -15.32 14.13 -22.61
C LEU A 110 -13.91 13.80 -23.12
N ILE A 111 -13.78 12.78 -23.97
CA ILE A 111 -12.48 12.34 -24.52
C ILE A 111 -11.84 13.42 -25.40
N ASN A 112 -12.65 14.13 -26.17
CA ASN A 112 -12.16 15.19 -27.07
C ASN A 112 -11.95 16.54 -26.38
N GLY A 113 -12.43 16.70 -25.14
CA GLY A 113 -12.39 17.97 -24.42
C GLY A 113 -13.50 18.96 -24.81
N ASP A 114 -14.46 18.55 -25.63
CA ASP A 114 -15.64 19.36 -26.01
C ASP A 114 -16.58 19.63 -24.82
N ARG A 115 -16.42 18.86 -23.72
CA ARG A 115 -17.22 18.98 -22.50
C ARG A 115 -16.34 18.98 -21.25
N ARG A 116 -16.71 19.83 -20.28
CA ARG A 116 -16.15 19.75 -18.92
C ARG A 116 -16.72 18.57 -18.12
N PRO A 117 -15.88 17.75 -17.47
CA PRO A 117 -16.34 16.65 -16.66
C PRO A 117 -17.09 17.16 -15.43
N THR A 118 -18.10 16.41 -15.01
CA THR A 118 -18.72 16.58 -13.70
C THR A 118 -18.11 15.56 -12.75
N MET A 119 -18.32 15.71 -11.45
CA MET A 119 -17.83 14.73 -10.48
C MET A 119 -18.41 13.33 -10.75
N GLU A 120 -19.66 13.25 -11.19
CA GLU A 120 -20.31 12.00 -11.60
C GLU A 120 -19.61 11.34 -12.80
N HIS A 121 -19.23 12.13 -13.82
CA HIS A 121 -18.47 11.60 -14.95
C HIS A 121 -17.10 11.05 -14.51
N CYS A 122 -16.38 11.80 -13.65
CA CYS A 122 -15.08 11.36 -13.14
C CYS A 122 -15.22 10.03 -12.37
N ASP A 123 -16.19 9.96 -11.46
CA ASP A 123 -16.46 8.79 -10.65
C ASP A 123 -16.85 7.57 -11.49
N ALA A 124 -17.74 7.74 -12.47
CA ALA A 124 -18.14 6.68 -13.39
C ALA A 124 -16.97 6.14 -14.23
N ILE A 125 -16.12 7.03 -14.77
CA ILE A 125 -14.93 6.63 -15.54
C ILE A 125 -13.90 5.92 -14.65
N GLN A 126 -13.68 6.40 -13.41
CA GLN A 126 -12.76 5.78 -12.46
C GLN A 126 -13.20 4.35 -12.10
N ARG A 127 -14.50 4.14 -11.87
CA ARG A 127 -15.06 2.79 -11.64
C ARG A 127 -14.87 1.88 -12.84
N PHE A 128 -15.13 2.38 -14.04
CA PHE A 128 -14.93 1.62 -15.28
C PHE A 128 -13.48 1.12 -15.42
N PHE A 129 -12.50 2.01 -15.23
CA PHE A 129 -11.08 1.66 -15.30
C PHE A 129 -10.52 1.00 -14.04
N LYS A 130 -11.35 0.84 -13.00
CA LYS A 130 -10.97 0.29 -11.69
C LYS A 130 -9.78 1.02 -11.06
N VAL A 131 -9.80 2.34 -11.12
CA VAL A 131 -8.81 3.21 -10.47
C VAL A 131 -9.41 3.87 -9.24
N HIS A 132 -8.54 4.37 -8.36
CA HIS A 132 -8.97 4.97 -7.10
C HIS A 132 -9.80 6.24 -7.32
N ALA A 133 -10.62 6.56 -6.33
CA ALA A 133 -11.33 7.83 -6.30
C ALA A 133 -10.30 8.99 -6.28
N GLY A 134 -10.53 10.00 -7.11
CA GLY A 134 -9.62 11.14 -7.23
C GLY A 134 -8.54 10.97 -8.28
N PHE A 135 -8.39 9.79 -8.91
CA PHE A 135 -7.41 9.61 -9.99
C PHE A 135 -7.56 10.69 -11.08
N LEU A 136 -8.77 11.11 -11.43
CA LEU A 136 -9.00 12.10 -12.49
C LEU A 136 -9.01 13.55 -11.99
N THR A 137 -9.12 13.79 -10.68
CA THR A 137 -9.44 15.12 -10.12
C THR A 137 -8.41 15.64 -9.13
N ALA A 138 -7.73 14.77 -8.39
CA ALA A 138 -6.77 15.15 -7.36
C ALA A 138 -5.64 16.01 -7.95
N GLU A 139 -5.08 16.91 -7.17
CA GLU A 139 -3.88 17.66 -7.55
C GLU A 139 -2.71 16.70 -7.86
N ASP A 140 -1.77 17.11 -8.69
CA ASP A 140 -0.65 16.23 -9.11
C ASP A 140 0.24 15.84 -7.91
N SER A 141 0.50 16.78 -7.00
CA SER A 141 1.23 16.52 -5.77
C SER A 141 0.48 15.56 -4.83
N GLU A 142 -0.84 15.71 -4.72
CA GLU A 142 -1.68 14.87 -3.87
C GLU A 142 -1.81 13.44 -4.42
N ALA A 143 -2.03 13.30 -5.73
CA ALA A 143 -2.07 12.01 -6.40
C ALA A 143 -0.76 11.24 -6.23
N LEU A 144 0.38 11.91 -6.41
CA LEU A 144 1.69 11.29 -6.20
C LEU A 144 1.94 10.95 -4.72
N THR A 145 1.54 11.83 -3.81
CA THR A 145 1.64 11.59 -2.35
C THR A 145 0.89 10.33 -1.94
N HIS A 146 -0.32 10.12 -2.46
CA HIS A 146 -1.13 8.94 -2.14
C HIS A 146 -0.45 7.64 -2.57
N ILE A 147 0.12 7.60 -3.78
CA ILE A 147 0.85 6.41 -4.26
C ILE A 147 2.10 6.15 -3.40
N LEU A 148 2.88 7.19 -3.07
CA LEU A 148 4.06 7.03 -2.23
C LEU A 148 3.73 6.62 -0.78
N GLN A 149 2.59 7.05 -0.24
CA GLN A 149 2.10 6.58 1.06
C GLN A 149 1.76 5.08 1.05
N HIS A 150 1.25 4.56 -0.07
CA HIS A 150 1.04 3.12 -0.22
C HIS A 150 2.37 2.37 -0.22
N CYS A 151 3.35 2.85 -0.99
CA CYS A 151 4.71 2.29 -0.97
C CYS A 151 5.35 2.39 0.43
N GLU A 152 5.16 3.49 1.16
CA GLU A 152 5.62 3.64 2.54
C GLU A 152 5.04 2.54 3.45
N GLN A 153 3.74 2.25 3.34
CA GLN A 153 3.09 1.19 4.10
C GLN A 153 3.64 -0.20 3.76
N GLU A 154 3.87 -0.50 2.47
CA GLU A 154 4.46 -1.76 2.04
C GLU A 154 5.88 -1.94 2.59
N LEU A 155 6.72 -0.90 2.55
CA LEU A 155 8.06 -0.92 3.11
C LEU A 155 8.05 -1.09 4.63
N LEU A 156 7.15 -0.40 5.34
CA LEU A 156 6.98 -0.59 6.79
C LEU A 156 6.58 -2.03 7.13
N GLN A 157 5.68 -2.62 6.34
CA GLN A 157 5.26 -4.01 6.51
C GLN A 157 6.43 -4.98 6.29
N GLN A 158 7.20 -4.80 5.21
CA GLN A 158 8.40 -5.61 4.92
C GLN A 158 9.44 -5.51 6.05
N LEU A 159 9.65 -4.32 6.59
CA LEU A 159 10.54 -4.11 7.73
C LEU A 159 10.06 -4.87 8.96
N ALA A 160 8.77 -4.77 9.29
CA ALA A 160 8.18 -5.49 10.41
C ALA A 160 8.24 -7.02 10.22
N ASP A 161 8.07 -7.52 9.00
CA ASP A 161 8.25 -8.94 8.66
C ASP A 161 9.70 -9.39 8.86
N ARG A 162 10.68 -8.57 8.44
CA ARG A 162 12.11 -8.86 8.62
C ARG A 162 12.52 -8.85 10.10
N GLU A 163 12.01 -7.89 10.86
CA GLU A 163 12.24 -7.81 12.31
C GLU A 163 11.64 -9.01 13.04
N ARG A 164 10.41 -9.42 12.70
CA ARG A 164 9.79 -10.64 13.22
C ARG A 164 10.60 -11.89 12.86
N ALA A 165 11.02 -12.04 11.60
CA ALA A 165 11.84 -13.17 11.17
C ALA A 165 13.20 -13.21 11.87
N SER A 166 13.83 -12.05 12.13
CA SER A 166 15.09 -11.96 12.86
C SER A 166 14.93 -12.27 14.34
N ALA A 167 13.89 -11.74 14.99
CA ALA A 167 13.53 -12.10 16.35
C ALA A 167 13.25 -13.61 16.42
N ASP A 168 12.65 -14.15 15.36
CA ASP A 168 12.36 -15.55 15.30
C ASP A 168 13.64 -16.41 15.20
N ALA A 169 14.56 -16.04 14.33
CA ALA A 169 15.85 -16.72 14.22
C ALA A 169 16.71 -16.61 15.49
N ALA A 170 16.55 -15.51 16.26
CA ALA A 170 17.31 -15.26 17.48
C ALA A 170 16.73 -15.95 18.73
N ALA A 171 15.46 -16.35 18.73
CA ALA A 171 14.89 -17.08 19.86
C ALA A 171 15.46 -18.51 19.92
N ASP A 172 15.84 -18.95 21.13
CA ASP A 172 16.30 -20.32 21.36
C ASP A 172 15.20 -21.31 20.93
N PRO A 173 15.47 -22.24 19.98
CA PRO A 173 14.51 -23.24 19.54
C PRO A 173 13.91 -24.04 20.70
N LEU A 174 14.70 -24.29 21.75
CA LEU A 174 14.21 -24.96 22.96
C LEU A 174 13.24 -24.08 23.73
N GLU A 175 13.52 -22.78 23.82
CA GLU A 175 12.66 -21.82 24.51
C GLU A 175 11.29 -21.66 23.84
N ARG A 176 11.22 -21.67 22.50
CA ARG A 176 9.97 -21.74 21.74
C ARG A 176 9.16 -22.99 22.04
N LEU A 177 9.80 -24.15 21.94
CA LEU A 177 9.14 -25.44 22.18
C LEU A 177 8.54 -25.48 23.60
N LEU A 178 9.25 -24.94 24.59
CA LEU A 178 8.78 -24.86 25.98
C LEU A 178 7.59 -23.89 26.17
N GLN A 179 7.47 -22.84 25.35
CA GLN A 179 6.35 -21.90 25.37
C GLN A 179 5.13 -22.47 24.65
N ASP A 180 5.28 -22.98 23.43
CA ASP A 180 4.19 -23.49 22.59
C ASP A 180 3.48 -24.71 23.21
N HIS A 181 4.23 -25.52 23.97
CA HIS A 181 3.68 -26.70 24.65
C HIS A 181 3.31 -26.45 26.12
N GLY A 182 3.30 -25.18 26.57
CA GLY A 182 2.88 -24.83 27.93
C GLY A 182 3.76 -25.40 29.05
N VAL A 183 4.97 -25.86 28.70
CA VAL A 183 5.90 -26.54 29.63
C VAL A 183 6.30 -25.61 30.77
N ARG A 184 6.46 -24.31 30.49
CA ARG A 184 6.68 -23.30 31.54
C ARG A 184 5.54 -23.23 32.56
N GLY A 185 4.29 -23.35 32.13
CA GLY A 185 3.13 -23.35 33.01
C GLY A 185 3.02 -24.63 33.85
N ILE A 186 3.51 -25.76 33.34
CA ILE A 186 3.61 -27.01 34.09
C ILE A 186 4.72 -26.91 35.12
N ALA A 187 5.92 -26.45 34.72
CA ALA A 187 7.06 -26.26 35.61
C ALA A 187 6.73 -25.29 36.77
N TRP A 188 6.06 -24.17 36.47
CA TRP A 188 5.66 -23.20 37.48
C TRP A 188 4.65 -23.75 38.48
N ARG A 189 3.68 -24.55 38.03
CA ARG A 189 2.71 -25.21 38.91
C ARG A 189 3.34 -26.36 39.71
N ALA A 190 4.24 -27.12 39.12
CA ALA A 190 4.98 -28.18 39.80
C ALA A 190 5.88 -27.63 40.93
N ALA A 191 6.50 -26.46 40.71
CA ALA A 191 7.30 -25.78 41.73
C ALA A 191 6.48 -25.37 42.97
N GLN A 192 5.18 -25.10 42.80
CA GLN A 192 4.25 -24.75 43.89
C GLN A 192 3.69 -25.95 44.64
N LEU A 193 4.02 -27.18 44.25
CA LEU A 193 3.57 -28.36 44.96
C LEU A 193 4.22 -28.45 46.35
N PRO A 194 3.44 -28.78 47.40
CA PRO A 194 3.84 -28.59 48.79
C PRO A 194 4.81 -29.63 49.34
N THR A 195 5.02 -30.76 48.66
CA THR A 195 5.95 -31.82 49.11
C THR A 195 6.71 -32.41 47.95
N ASP A 196 7.92 -32.91 48.21
CA ASP A 196 8.79 -33.49 47.18
C ASP A 196 8.19 -34.74 46.52
N GLN A 197 7.44 -35.55 47.28
CA GLN A 197 6.67 -36.68 46.72
C GLN A 197 5.68 -36.29 45.60
N HIS A 198 5.10 -35.08 45.65
CA HIS A 198 4.20 -34.62 44.58
C HIS A 198 4.98 -34.18 43.34
N ARG A 199 6.20 -33.68 43.50
CA ARG A 199 7.09 -33.31 42.39
C ARG A 199 7.66 -34.55 41.71
N ASP A 200 8.00 -35.58 42.49
CA ASP A 200 8.48 -36.87 41.98
C ASP A 200 7.43 -37.56 41.08
N LYS A 201 6.15 -37.50 41.45
CA LYS A 201 5.06 -38.04 40.61
C LYS A 201 4.90 -37.30 39.28
N VAL A 202 5.16 -35.99 39.25
CA VAL A 202 5.13 -35.22 37.99
C VAL A 202 6.29 -35.64 37.09
N ALA A 203 7.46 -35.94 37.65
CA ALA A 203 8.61 -36.46 36.90
C ALA A 203 8.32 -37.87 36.34
N GLU A 204 7.75 -38.78 37.15
CA GLU A 204 7.35 -40.12 36.69
C GLU A 204 6.33 -40.07 35.55
N TRP A 205 5.35 -39.16 35.60
CA TRP A 205 4.37 -39.00 34.52
C TRP A 205 4.99 -38.43 33.24
N LEU A 206 5.98 -37.53 33.37
CA LEU A 206 6.75 -37.04 32.22
C LEU A 206 7.55 -38.16 31.57
N ASP A 207 8.21 -39.01 32.36
CA ASP A 207 8.97 -40.16 31.85
C ASP A 207 8.06 -41.16 31.13
N MET A 208 6.89 -41.47 31.71
CA MET A 208 5.90 -42.35 31.08
C MET A 208 5.37 -41.79 29.75
N LEU A 209 5.11 -40.47 29.67
CA LEU A 209 4.71 -39.81 28.43
C LEU A 209 5.84 -39.85 27.37
N LEU A 210 7.09 -39.59 27.77
CA LEU A 210 8.25 -39.65 26.87
C LEU A 210 8.50 -41.07 26.33
N GLU A 211 8.30 -42.09 27.15
CA GLU A 211 8.37 -43.49 26.72
C GLU A 211 7.25 -43.85 25.74
N SER A 212 6.02 -43.35 25.95
CA SER A 212 4.90 -43.57 25.03
C SER A 212 5.09 -42.93 23.65
N VAL A 213 5.74 -41.76 23.57
CA VAL A 213 6.03 -41.06 22.31
C VAL A 213 7.17 -41.73 21.53
N LYS A 214 8.13 -42.37 22.22
CA LYS A 214 9.23 -43.12 21.60
C LYS A 214 8.82 -44.44 20.94
N ARG A 215 7.57 -44.88 21.10
CA ARG A 215 6.98 -45.98 20.30
C ARG A 215 6.09 -45.41 19.20
N PRO A 216 6.63 -45.00 18.03
CA PRO A 216 5.83 -45.08 16.82
C PRO A 216 5.80 -46.56 16.43
N GLU A 217 4.73 -47.28 16.76
CA GLU A 217 4.52 -48.59 16.15
C GLU A 217 4.12 -48.40 14.69
N LEU A 218 4.91 -49.05 13.83
CA LEU A 218 4.66 -49.37 12.42
C LEU A 218 3.33 -50.10 12.22
#